data_AF-A0A8H7HNZ9-F1
#
_entry.id   AF-A0A8H7HNZ9-F1
#
_cell.length_a   1.000
_cell.length_b   1.000
_cell.length_c   1.000
_cell.angle_alpha   90.00
_cell.angle_beta   90.00
_cell.angle_gamma   90.00
#
_symmetry.space_group_name_H-M   'P 1'
#
loop_
_entity.id
_entity.type
_entity.pdbx_description
1 polymer ?
#
loop_
_entity_poly.entity_id
_entity_poly.type
_entity_poly.pdbx_seq_one_letter_code
_entity_poly.pdbx_strand_id
1 'polypeptide(L)'
;MGSSKHGKSLKSALLSHQKRQTHNVQQAAKHAATEAKGKQADKTGRSKKRKRVESPRKATVPFVPTDRILLIGEGNFSFAHSLLDHPSIPSLPPVNITATAYDSESDCLAKYPDAQAHIAALRSSGATVLFGVDARHLDKTFPLKTARKWDKVVWNFPHVGLSIADQDRNIAANQSTLLGFLASVKPYLAEGAIPDPNAKGKGVKKDNEMTDDDDEEGSMVSPRESRRKMAGSVLITLREQEPYTLWDLPRLAKNPVIPATSSVSPQPRYVQVRSFAFLPEVYPRWVLRYSRRGLDYNWTLRYEHRRTSGWDEKESPLVGASKSSESGNHEKERGSSRTWEFVLRPDQ
;
A
#
# COMPACT_ATOMS: atom_id res chain seq x y z
N MET A 1 -46.09 34.51 34.71
CA MET A 1 -46.02 33.95 33.34
C MET A 1 -46.33 35.10 32.39
N GLY A 2 -45.56 35.48 31.38
CA GLY A 2 -44.28 35.04 30.84
C GLY A 2 -43.65 36.20 30.04
N SER A 3 -42.34 36.14 29.79
CA SER A 3 -41.58 37.18 29.10
C SER A 3 -41.38 36.86 27.62
N SER A 4 -41.49 37.89 26.77
CA SER A 4 -41.49 37.81 25.30
C SER A 4 -40.08 37.64 24.71
N LYS A 5 -39.93 36.72 23.75
CA LYS A 5 -38.68 36.50 23.01
C LYS A 5 -38.60 37.43 21.79
N HIS A 6 -37.53 38.21 21.70
CA HIS A 6 -37.19 39.08 20.58
C HIS A 6 -36.77 38.26 19.33
N GLY A 7 -37.47 38.46 18.22
CA GLY A 7 -37.08 37.96 16.90
C GLY A 7 -36.01 38.85 16.26
N LYS A 8 -34.93 38.25 15.75
CA LYS A 8 -33.86 38.96 15.03
C LYS A 8 -34.43 39.55 13.72
N SER A 9 -34.30 40.87 13.56
CA SER A 9 -34.86 41.64 12.44
C SER A 9 -34.30 41.22 11.08
N LEU A 10 -35.20 41.08 10.09
CA LEU A 10 -34.92 40.75 8.68
C LEU A 10 -33.80 41.59 8.05
N LYS A 11 -33.65 42.85 8.49
CA LYS A 11 -32.59 43.77 8.03
C LYS A 11 -31.18 43.26 8.36
N SER A 12 -31.01 42.57 9.49
CA SER A 12 -29.70 42.02 9.90
C SER A 12 -29.28 40.79 9.07
N ALA A 13 -30.25 39.99 8.63
CA ALA A 13 -30.02 38.85 7.76
C ALA A 13 -29.67 39.29 6.34
N LEU A 14 -30.32 40.34 5.83
CA LEU A 14 -30.04 40.89 4.50
C LEU A 14 -28.63 41.48 4.40
N LEU A 15 -28.21 42.24 5.42
CA LEU A 15 -26.87 42.86 5.47
C LEU A 15 -25.75 41.81 5.57
N SER A 16 -25.98 40.70 6.28
CA SER A 16 -25.00 39.60 6.36
C SER A 16 -24.91 38.82 5.05
N HIS A 17 -26.02 38.64 4.33
CA HIS A 17 -26.03 38.03 3.00
C HIS A 17 -25.29 38.90 1.97
N GLN A 18 -25.52 40.22 2.00
CA GLN A 18 -24.87 41.17 1.10
C GLN A 18 -23.35 41.23 1.34
N LYS A 19 -22.89 41.19 2.61
CA LYS A 19 -21.45 41.09 2.95
C LYS A 19 -20.82 39.77 2.49
N ARG A 20 -21.56 38.66 2.52
CA ARG A 20 -21.05 37.36 2.06
C ARG A 20 -20.91 37.31 0.54
N GLN A 21 -21.85 37.93 -0.18
CA GLN A 21 -21.78 38.04 -1.63
C GLN A 21 -20.62 38.93 -2.09
N THR A 22 -20.38 40.07 -1.46
CA THR A 22 -19.24 40.94 -1.81
C THR A 22 -17.89 40.30 -1.52
N HIS A 23 -17.78 39.55 -0.42
CA HIS A 23 -16.56 38.79 -0.09
C HIS A 23 -16.28 37.66 -1.10
N ASN A 24 -17.31 36.93 -1.53
CA ASN A 24 -17.17 35.86 -2.53
C ASN A 24 -16.79 36.42 -3.92
N VAL A 25 -17.36 37.56 -4.32
CA VAL A 25 -16.99 38.24 -5.58
C VAL A 25 -15.55 38.77 -5.53
N GLN A 26 -15.10 39.30 -4.39
CA GLN A 26 -13.70 39.74 -4.22
C GLN A 26 -12.71 38.56 -4.21
N GLN A 27 -13.07 37.40 -3.67
CA GLN A 27 -12.24 36.19 -3.75
C GLN A 27 -12.19 35.61 -5.17
N ALA A 28 -13.32 35.59 -5.88
CA ALA A 28 -13.37 35.17 -7.29
C ALA A 28 -12.55 36.09 -8.21
N ALA A 29 -12.60 37.41 -7.98
CA ALA A 29 -11.78 38.38 -8.72
C ALA A 29 -10.27 38.22 -8.45
N LYS A 30 -9.88 37.87 -7.22
CA LYS A 30 -8.48 37.58 -6.86
C LYS A 30 -7.98 36.29 -7.50
N HIS A 31 -8.80 35.23 -7.53
CA HIS A 31 -8.47 33.98 -8.22
C HIS A 31 -8.36 34.16 -9.74
N ALA A 32 -9.26 34.94 -10.35
CA ALA A 32 -9.18 35.28 -11.77
C ALA A 32 -7.93 36.12 -12.11
N ALA A 33 -7.50 37.02 -11.22
CA ALA A 33 -6.28 37.82 -11.41
C ALA A 33 -4.99 36.99 -11.26
N THR A 34 -4.98 35.94 -10.43
CA THR A 34 -3.83 35.01 -10.33
C THR A 34 -3.76 34.06 -11.52
N GLU A 35 -4.90 33.62 -12.07
CA GLU A 35 -4.96 32.82 -13.29
C GLU A 35 -4.57 33.62 -14.54
N ALA A 36 -4.90 34.91 -14.60
CA ALA A 36 -4.47 35.79 -15.69
C ALA A 36 -2.95 36.07 -15.66
N LYS A 37 -2.34 36.20 -14.48
CA LYS A 37 -0.88 36.35 -14.34
C LYS A 37 -0.09 35.07 -14.66
N GLY A 38 -0.71 33.89 -14.55
CA GLY A 38 -0.12 32.61 -14.97
C GLY A 38 -0.03 32.43 -16.49
N LYS A 39 -0.80 33.18 -17.28
CA LYS A 39 -0.88 33.02 -18.75
C LYS A 39 -0.08 34.04 -19.57
N GLN A 40 0.59 35.01 -18.95
CA GLN A 40 1.44 36.00 -19.65
C GLN A 40 2.95 35.86 -19.40
N ALA A 41 3.39 34.93 -18.55
CA ALA A 41 4.83 34.70 -18.31
C ALA A 41 5.48 33.68 -19.29
N ASP A 42 4.74 33.15 -20.27
CA ASP A 42 5.22 32.09 -21.18
C ASP A 42 5.78 32.59 -22.53
N LYS A 43 6.11 33.89 -22.63
CA LYS A 43 6.75 34.46 -23.82
C LYS A 43 7.80 35.50 -23.45
N THR A 44 8.93 35.06 -22.91
CA THR A 44 10.30 35.59 -23.16
C THR A 44 11.26 34.99 -22.14
N GLY A 45 12.31 34.30 -22.60
CA GLY A 45 13.40 33.83 -21.73
C GLY A 45 13.78 32.37 -21.93
N ARG A 46 14.43 32.06 -23.05
CA ARG A 46 15.05 30.76 -23.31
C ARG A 46 16.31 30.59 -22.46
N SER A 47 16.15 30.26 -21.18
CA SER A 47 17.23 29.73 -20.36
C SER A 47 17.09 28.22 -20.33
N LYS A 48 18.01 27.48 -20.96
CA LYS A 48 18.07 26.01 -20.95
C LYS A 48 18.25 25.52 -19.50
N LYS A 49 17.15 25.41 -18.74
CA LYS A 49 17.10 24.58 -17.53
C LYS A 49 17.23 23.14 -18.01
N ARG A 50 18.43 22.58 -17.88
CA ARG A 50 18.68 21.15 -18.04
C ARG A 50 17.59 20.41 -17.26
N LYS A 51 16.70 19.69 -17.96
CA LYS A 51 15.84 18.69 -17.33
C LYS A 51 16.81 17.78 -16.57
N ARG A 52 16.77 17.87 -15.24
CA ARG A 52 17.45 16.91 -14.39
C ARG A 52 16.79 15.58 -14.73
N VAL A 53 17.47 14.77 -15.53
CA VAL A 53 17.10 13.37 -15.75
C VAL A 53 17.06 12.80 -14.34
N GLU A 54 15.85 12.55 -13.82
CA GLU A 54 15.72 11.78 -12.59
C GLU A 54 16.43 10.46 -12.87
N SER A 55 17.51 10.19 -12.14
CA SER A 55 18.09 8.86 -12.13
C SER A 55 16.96 7.87 -11.81
N PRO A 56 16.88 6.71 -12.49
CA PRO A 56 15.84 5.74 -12.22
C PRO A 56 15.86 5.44 -10.73
N ARG A 57 14.78 5.81 -10.02
CA ARG A 57 14.65 5.56 -8.59
C ARG A 57 14.82 4.05 -8.42
N LYS A 58 15.84 3.62 -7.65
CA LYS A 58 16.04 2.21 -7.35
C LYS A 58 14.72 1.64 -6.83
N ALA A 59 14.29 0.53 -7.42
CA ALA A 59 13.11 -0.18 -6.96
C ALA A 59 13.22 -0.53 -5.48
N THR A 60 12.14 -0.29 -4.73
CA THR A 60 12.09 -0.65 -3.31
C THR A 60 11.52 -2.06 -3.16
N VAL A 61 12.32 -2.96 -2.59
CA VAL A 61 11.87 -4.27 -2.10
C VAL A 61 11.87 -4.18 -0.57
N PRO A 62 10.69 -4.17 0.08
CA PRO A 62 10.56 -3.80 1.48
C PRO A 62 10.83 -4.95 2.46
N PHE A 63 11.58 -5.97 2.02
CA PHE A 63 11.86 -7.18 2.78
C PHE A 63 13.35 -7.29 3.07
N VAL A 64 13.69 -7.88 4.21
CA VAL A 64 15.04 -8.35 4.52
C VAL A 64 15.04 -9.87 4.70
N PRO A 65 16.18 -10.56 4.54
CA PRO A 65 16.24 -12.03 4.60
C PRO A 65 15.75 -12.66 5.92
N THR A 66 15.67 -11.89 7.00
CA THR A 66 15.21 -12.37 8.31
C THR A 66 13.73 -12.15 8.57
N ASP A 67 13.01 -11.47 7.67
CA ASP A 67 11.61 -11.12 7.89
C ASP A 67 10.70 -12.36 7.91
N ARG A 68 9.76 -12.38 8.85
CA ARG A 68 8.56 -13.23 8.79
C ARG A 68 7.47 -12.47 8.09
N ILE A 69 6.97 -13.04 6.98
CA ILE A 69 6.09 -12.38 6.03
C ILE A 69 4.73 -13.08 5.99
N LEU A 70 3.67 -12.30 6.19
CA LEU A 70 2.29 -12.73 5.96
C LEU A 70 1.76 -12.02 4.70
N LEU A 71 1.36 -12.78 3.70
CA LEU A 71 0.75 -12.27 2.47
C LEU A 71 -0.75 -12.55 2.51
N ILE A 72 -1.53 -11.48 2.41
CA ILE A 72 -2.99 -11.50 2.52
C ILE A 72 -3.61 -11.35 1.13
N GLY A 73 -4.59 -12.19 0.82
CA GLY A 73 -5.39 -12.07 -0.40
C GLY A 73 -4.61 -12.33 -1.67
N GLU A 74 -3.69 -13.30 -1.66
CA GLU A 74 -3.04 -13.78 -2.88
C GLU A 74 -4.11 -14.29 -3.86
N GLY A 75 -3.93 -13.96 -5.14
CA GLY A 75 -4.73 -14.53 -6.24
C GLY A 75 -4.16 -15.86 -6.66
N ASN A 76 -3.28 -15.86 -7.67
CA ASN A 76 -2.60 -17.06 -8.16
C ASN A 76 -1.28 -17.40 -7.44
N PHE A 77 -1.00 -16.77 -6.29
CA PHE A 77 0.22 -16.96 -5.48
C PHE A 77 1.55 -16.60 -6.19
N SER A 78 1.51 -15.93 -7.33
CA SER A 78 2.72 -15.58 -8.08
C SER A 78 3.61 -14.57 -7.34
N PHE A 79 3.02 -13.66 -6.55
CA PHE A 79 3.78 -12.74 -5.71
C PHE A 79 4.51 -13.49 -4.60
N ALA A 80 3.82 -14.33 -3.85
CA ALA A 80 4.43 -15.20 -2.84
C ALA A 80 5.57 -16.04 -3.40
N HIS A 81 5.37 -16.70 -4.54
CA HIS A 81 6.38 -17.51 -5.19
C HIS A 81 7.61 -16.66 -5.58
N SER A 82 7.40 -15.45 -6.11
CA SER A 82 8.51 -14.57 -6.49
C SER A 82 9.48 -14.24 -5.34
N LEU A 83 9.04 -14.34 -4.08
CA LEU A 83 9.86 -14.05 -2.91
C LEU A 83 10.84 -15.19 -2.57
N LEU A 84 10.60 -16.43 -3.02
CA LEU A 84 11.46 -17.58 -2.70
C LEU A 84 12.91 -17.38 -3.20
N ASP A 85 13.06 -16.83 -4.40
CA ASP A 85 14.36 -16.69 -5.09
C ASP A 85 14.66 -15.22 -5.44
N HIS A 86 14.06 -14.29 -4.71
CA HIS A 86 14.19 -12.87 -5.04
C HIS A 86 15.63 -12.37 -4.78
N PRO A 87 16.33 -11.77 -5.77
CA PRO A 87 17.76 -11.45 -5.68
C PRO A 87 18.12 -10.46 -4.58
N SER A 88 17.20 -9.54 -4.21
CA SER A 88 17.39 -8.62 -3.08
C SER A 88 17.25 -9.25 -1.69
N ILE A 89 16.75 -10.49 -1.59
CA ILE A 89 16.55 -11.21 -0.32
C ILE A 89 16.98 -12.70 -0.44
N PRO A 90 18.22 -12.98 -0.89
CA PRO A 90 18.65 -14.31 -1.35
C PRO A 90 18.71 -15.39 -0.25
N SER A 91 18.49 -15.03 1.01
CA SER A 91 18.55 -15.94 2.16
C SER A 91 17.27 -15.93 2.99
N LEU A 92 16.14 -15.48 2.41
CA LEU A 92 14.85 -15.54 3.08
C LEU A 92 14.42 -17.01 3.21
N PRO A 93 14.30 -17.56 4.44
CA PRO A 93 13.85 -18.93 4.61
C PRO A 93 12.39 -19.07 4.14
N PRO A 94 12.04 -20.03 3.27
CA PRO A 94 10.66 -20.19 2.82
C PRO A 94 9.65 -20.39 3.95
N VAL A 95 10.04 -21.03 5.06
CA VAL A 95 9.23 -21.19 6.29
C VAL A 95 8.83 -19.87 6.96
N ASN A 96 9.48 -18.76 6.58
CA ASN A 96 9.09 -17.43 7.02
C ASN A 96 7.98 -16.80 6.18
N ILE A 97 7.60 -17.41 5.06
CA ILE A 97 6.52 -16.95 4.19
C ILE A 97 5.25 -17.71 4.54
N THR A 98 4.19 -16.96 4.87
CA THR A 98 2.82 -17.46 4.97
C THR A 98 1.98 -16.74 3.94
N ALA A 99 1.53 -17.44 2.91
CA ALA A 99 0.70 -16.91 1.84
C ALA A 99 -0.75 -17.35 2.01
N THR A 100 -1.68 -16.41 1.92
CA THR A 100 -3.10 -16.68 2.18
C THR A 100 -3.99 -16.16 1.06
N ALA A 101 -5.05 -16.91 0.76
CA ALA A 101 -6.11 -16.48 -0.15
C ALA A 101 -7.47 -16.46 0.58
N TYR A 102 -8.36 -15.57 0.13
CA TYR A 102 -9.73 -15.47 0.67
C TYR A 102 -10.63 -16.61 0.16
N ASP A 103 -10.50 -16.94 -1.13
CA ASP A 103 -11.25 -18.04 -1.75
C ASP A 103 -10.85 -19.41 -1.16
N SER A 104 -11.72 -20.41 -1.33
CA SER A 104 -11.35 -21.80 -1.10
C SER A 104 -10.26 -22.26 -2.09
N GLU A 105 -9.56 -23.35 -1.79
CA GLU A 105 -8.54 -23.88 -2.71
C GLU A 105 -9.14 -24.27 -4.07
N SER A 106 -10.32 -24.89 -4.09
CA SER A 106 -11.01 -25.22 -5.34
C SER A 106 -11.41 -23.99 -6.14
N ASP A 107 -11.97 -22.97 -5.50
CA ASP A 107 -12.39 -21.73 -6.18
C ASP A 107 -11.18 -20.96 -6.72
N CYS A 108 -10.09 -20.91 -5.96
CA CYS A 108 -8.84 -20.31 -6.39
C CYS A 108 -8.30 -20.99 -7.64
N LEU A 109 -8.23 -22.33 -7.65
CA LEU A 109 -7.74 -23.10 -8.81
C LEU A 109 -8.66 -23.02 -10.02
N ALA A 110 -9.98 -22.92 -9.80
CA ALA A 110 -10.94 -22.70 -10.87
C ALA A 110 -10.77 -21.31 -11.52
N LYS A 111 -10.56 -20.28 -10.70
CA LYS A 111 -10.32 -18.90 -11.18
C LYS A 111 -8.93 -18.72 -11.81
N TYR A 112 -7.92 -19.39 -11.25
CA TYR A 112 -6.51 -19.28 -11.61
C TYR A 112 -5.86 -20.67 -11.75
N PRO A 113 -6.03 -21.35 -12.90
CA PRO A 113 -5.45 -22.67 -13.09
C PRO A 113 -3.91 -22.70 -12.96
N ASP A 114 -3.23 -21.58 -13.24
CA ASP A 114 -1.78 -21.45 -13.09
C ASP A 114 -1.32 -21.35 -11.62
N ALA A 115 -2.25 -21.10 -10.68
CA ALA A 115 -1.96 -21.08 -9.25
C ALA A 115 -1.44 -22.44 -8.75
N GLN A 116 -1.87 -23.56 -9.37
CA GLN A 116 -1.46 -24.90 -8.98
C GLN A 116 0.07 -25.04 -8.91
N ALA A 117 0.78 -24.56 -9.93
CA ALA A 117 2.24 -24.63 -9.99
C ALA A 117 2.88 -23.74 -8.92
N HIS A 118 2.30 -22.57 -8.64
CA HIS A 118 2.83 -21.66 -7.62
C HIS A 118 2.62 -22.20 -6.21
N ILE A 119 1.43 -22.73 -5.92
CA ILE A 119 1.08 -23.36 -4.65
C ILE A 119 1.97 -24.57 -4.38
N ALA A 120 2.17 -25.43 -5.39
CA ALA A 120 3.03 -26.61 -5.26
C ALA A 120 4.47 -26.23 -4.92
N ALA A 121 5.05 -25.25 -5.64
CA ALA A 121 6.41 -24.77 -5.39
C ALA A 121 6.57 -24.14 -3.99
N LEU A 122 5.60 -23.34 -3.55
CA LEU A 122 5.60 -22.75 -2.21
C LEU A 122 5.59 -23.82 -1.12
N ARG A 123 4.67 -24.79 -1.22
CA ARG A 123 4.54 -25.89 -0.26
C ARG A 123 5.79 -26.78 -0.26
N SER A 124 6.35 -27.12 -1.43
CA SER A 124 7.56 -27.95 -1.53
C SER A 124 8.80 -27.27 -0.96
N SER A 125 8.89 -25.95 -1.05
CA SER A 125 9.98 -25.17 -0.46
C SER A 125 9.84 -24.98 1.05
N GLY A 126 8.69 -25.35 1.64
CA GLY A 126 8.41 -25.23 3.07
C GLY A 126 7.70 -23.94 3.48
N ALA A 127 7.19 -23.15 2.52
CA ALA A 127 6.32 -22.02 2.82
C ALA A 127 4.90 -22.50 3.16
N THR A 128 4.21 -21.74 4.01
CA THR A 128 2.83 -22.06 4.41
C THR A 128 1.84 -21.42 3.44
N VAL A 129 0.90 -22.21 2.89
CA VAL A 129 -0.18 -21.73 2.01
C VAL A 129 -1.53 -22.07 2.63
N LEU A 130 -2.35 -21.04 2.87
CA LEU A 130 -3.68 -21.16 3.50
C LEU A 130 -4.78 -20.56 2.60
N PHE A 131 -5.99 -21.11 2.69
CA PHE A 131 -7.18 -20.68 1.95
C PHE A 131 -8.32 -20.33 2.91
N GLY A 132 -9.34 -19.62 2.44
CA GLY A 132 -10.48 -19.22 3.28
C GLY A 132 -10.16 -18.15 4.32
N VAL A 133 -9.09 -17.37 4.13
CA VAL A 133 -8.61 -16.40 5.14
C VAL A 133 -9.25 -15.03 4.90
N ASP A 134 -10.18 -14.64 5.78
CA ASP A 134 -10.74 -13.28 5.80
C ASP A 134 -9.79 -12.32 6.53
N ALA A 135 -9.26 -11.34 5.79
CA ALA A 135 -8.37 -10.31 6.29
C ALA A 135 -8.95 -9.49 7.46
N ARG A 136 -10.28 -9.41 7.59
CA ARG A 136 -10.95 -8.69 8.68
C ARG A 136 -11.14 -9.55 9.93
N HIS A 137 -10.90 -10.86 9.82
CA HIS A 137 -11.10 -11.85 10.87
C HIS A 137 -9.92 -12.84 10.95
N LEU A 138 -8.71 -12.31 11.01
CA LEU A 138 -7.48 -13.10 11.11
C LEU A 138 -7.46 -14.00 12.35
N ASP A 139 -8.18 -13.64 13.41
CA ASP A 139 -8.38 -14.45 14.63
C ASP A 139 -9.01 -15.82 14.37
N LYS A 140 -9.83 -15.96 13.31
CA LYS A 140 -10.41 -17.25 12.93
C LYS A 140 -9.37 -18.21 12.35
N THR A 141 -8.32 -17.67 11.73
CA THR A 141 -7.24 -18.47 11.10
C THR A 141 -6.04 -18.61 12.02
N PHE A 142 -5.72 -17.56 12.77
CA PHE A 142 -4.54 -17.46 13.63
C PHE A 142 -4.96 -17.19 15.07
N PRO A 143 -5.22 -18.24 15.88
CA PRO A 143 -5.64 -18.05 17.27
C PRO A 143 -4.62 -17.22 18.05
N LEU A 144 -5.06 -16.14 18.70
CA LEU A 144 -4.18 -15.15 19.37
C LEU A 144 -3.19 -15.77 20.38
N LYS A 145 -3.57 -16.87 21.04
CA LYS A 145 -2.74 -17.56 22.04
C LYS A 145 -1.50 -18.21 21.44
N THR A 146 -1.56 -18.62 20.17
CA THR A 146 -0.51 -19.37 19.47
C THR A 146 -0.01 -18.64 18.23
N ALA A 147 -0.59 -17.48 17.92
CA ALA A 147 -0.31 -16.77 16.71
C ALA A 147 1.15 -16.30 16.67
N ARG A 148 1.82 -16.63 15.57
CA ARG A 148 3.10 -16.04 15.23
C ARG A 148 2.91 -14.53 15.06
N LYS A 149 3.93 -13.75 15.40
CA LYS A 149 4.00 -12.33 15.03
C LYS A 149 4.79 -12.18 13.74
N TRP A 150 4.38 -11.29 12.86
CA TRP A 150 5.03 -11.04 11.57
C TRP A 150 5.74 -9.70 11.56
N ASP A 151 6.87 -9.66 10.86
CA ASP A 151 7.68 -8.46 10.68
C ASP A 151 7.13 -7.64 9.49
N LYS A 152 6.53 -8.33 8.50
CA LYS A 152 5.84 -7.75 7.35
C LYS A 152 4.50 -8.42 7.13
N VAL A 153 3.41 -7.65 7.11
CA VAL A 153 2.10 -8.11 6.64
C VAL A 153 1.75 -7.34 5.38
N VAL A 154 1.54 -8.03 4.26
CA VAL A 154 1.34 -7.41 2.94
C VAL A 154 -0.07 -7.71 2.45
N TRP A 155 -0.80 -6.67 2.04
CA TRP A 155 -2.06 -6.83 1.33
C TRP A 155 -2.05 -6.02 0.04
N ASN A 156 -1.84 -6.73 -1.07
CA ASN A 156 -1.74 -6.12 -2.38
C ASN A 156 -3.11 -5.98 -3.03
N PHE A 157 -3.49 -4.75 -3.38
CA PHE A 157 -4.71 -4.41 -4.09
C PHE A 157 -6.00 -4.97 -3.44
N PRO A 158 -6.21 -4.71 -2.12
CA PRO A 158 -7.45 -5.08 -1.45
C PRO A 158 -8.65 -4.48 -2.18
N HIS A 159 -9.73 -5.25 -2.31
CA HIS A 159 -11.02 -4.76 -2.77
C HIS A 159 -12.13 -5.70 -2.28
N VAL A 160 -13.35 -5.18 -2.16
CA VAL A 160 -14.51 -5.98 -1.71
C VAL A 160 -14.97 -7.03 -2.72
N GLY A 161 -14.58 -6.93 -3.99
CA GLY A 161 -15.00 -7.87 -5.04
C GLY A 161 -16.50 -7.80 -5.38
N LEU A 162 -17.22 -6.82 -4.83
CA LEU A 162 -18.65 -6.62 -5.06
C LEU A 162 -18.88 -5.64 -6.20
N SER A 163 -19.75 -6.00 -7.15
CA SER A 163 -20.24 -5.12 -8.21
C SER A 163 -21.24 -4.10 -7.66
N ILE A 164 -20.75 -3.16 -6.84
CA ILE A 164 -21.56 -2.06 -6.28
C ILE A 164 -21.54 -0.92 -7.30
N ALA A 165 -22.69 -0.69 -7.95
CA ALA A 165 -22.86 0.36 -8.97
C ALA A 165 -22.78 1.78 -8.37
N ASP A 166 -23.27 1.96 -7.14
CA ASP A 166 -23.20 3.25 -6.45
C ASP A 166 -21.77 3.52 -5.94
N GLN A 167 -21.17 4.60 -6.45
CA GLN A 167 -19.77 4.93 -6.20
C GLN A 167 -19.50 5.18 -4.71
N ASP A 168 -20.37 5.91 -4.01
CA ASP A 168 -20.17 6.27 -2.60
C ASP A 168 -20.27 5.02 -1.71
N ARG A 169 -21.22 4.13 -1.98
CA ARG A 169 -21.32 2.82 -1.30
C ARG A 169 -20.12 1.95 -1.60
N ASN A 170 -19.62 1.95 -2.84
CA ASN A 170 -18.41 1.21 -3.21
C ASN A 170 -17.18 1.73 -2.43
N ILE A 171 -17.01 3.04 -2.36
CA ILE A 171 -15.96 3.70 -1.58
C ILE A 171 -16.10 3.32 -0.11
N ALA A 172 -17.27 3.50 0.49
CA ALA A 172 -17.52 3.19 1.90
C ALA A 172 -17.25 1.70 2.24
N ALA A 173 -17.64 0.77 1.36
CA ALA A 173 -17.40 -0.66 1.55
C ALA A 173 -15.90 -1.01 1.52
N ASN A 174 -15.14 -0.44 0.59
CA ASN A 174 -13.68 -0.63 0.54
C ASN A 174 -12.97 0.03 1.71
N GLN A 175 -13.39 1.25 2.12
CA GLN A 175 -12.87 1.91 3.32
C GLN A 175 -13.14 1.08 4.59
N SER A 176 -14.35 0.53 4.74
CA SER A 176 -14.70 -0.37 5.85
C SER A 176 -13.85 -1.64 5.87
N THR A 177 -13.56 -2.19 4.69
CA THR A 177 -12.70 -3.38 4.55
C THR A 177 -11.26 -3.10 4.99
N LEU A 178 -10.70 -1.96 4.57
CA LEU A 178 -9.37 -1.52 5.00
C LEU A 178 -9.31 -1.29 6.52
N LEU A 179 -10.31 -0.61 7.09
CA LEU A 179 -10.40 -0.40 8.54
C LEU A 179 -10.52 -1.72 9.31
N GLY A 180 -11.36 -2.64 8.83
CA GLY A 180 -11.53 -3.96 9.44
C GLY A 180 -10.24 -4.77 9.46
N PHE A 181 -9.48 -4.75 8.36
CA PHE A 181 -8.16 -5.37 8.32
C PHE A 181 -7.15 -4.71 9.24
N LEU A 182 -7.07 -3.37 9.24
CA LEU A 182 -6.15 -2.64 10.12
C LEU A 182 -6.45 -2.90 11.60
N ALA A 183 -7.71 -3.11 11.97
CA ALA A 183 -8.08 -3.58 13.31
C ALA A 183 -7.65 -5.05 13.54
N SER A 184 -7.93 -5.93 12.58
CA SER A 184 -7.65 -7.36 12.66
C SER A 184 -6.15 -7.69 12.73
N VAL A 185 -5.31 -6.95 12.01
CA VAL A 185 -3.86 -7.22 11.90
C VAL A 185 -3.05 -6.77 13.12
N LYS A 186 -3.56 -5.81 13.89
CA LYS A 186 -2.89 -5.21 15.06
C LYS A 186 -2.20 -6.25 15.97
N PRO A 187 -2.88 -7.29 16.48
CA PRO A 187 -2.28 -8.25 17.39
C PRO A 187 -1.28 -9.20 16.72
N TYR A 188 -1.09 -9.14 15.41
CA TYR A 188 -0.19 -10.02 14.67
C TYR A 188 1.13 -9.36 14.28
N LEU A 189 1.29 -8.07 14.54
CA LEU A 189 2.53 -7.35 14.25
C LEU A 189 3.59 -7.63 15.31
N ALA A 190 4.83 -7.84 14.87
CA ALA A 190 5.97 -8.00 15.77
C ALA A 190 6.20 -6.72 16.59
N GLU A 191 6.55 -6.88 17.86
CA GLU A 191 6.98 -5.78 18.69
C GLU A 191 8.43 -5.39 18.38
N GLY A 192 8.76 -4.11 18.49
CA GLY A 192 10.09 -3.61 18.23
C GLY A 192 10.18 -2.09 18.15
N ALA A 193 11.36 -1.60 17.76
CA ALA A 193 11.61 -0.18 17.58
C ALA A 193 10.85 0.35 16.35
N ILE A 194 10.16 1.48 16.53
CA ILE A 194 9.45 2.16 15.44
C ILE A 194 10.46 3.05 14.70
N PRO A 195 10.62 2.90 13.38
CA PRO A 195 11.46 3.82 12.60
C PRO A 195 10.88 5.24 12.65
N ASP A 196 11.73 6.22 12.98
CA ASP A 196 11.37 7.62 12.91
C ASP A 196 11.20 8.04 11.44
N PRO A 197 9.98 8.37 10.97
CA PRO A 197 9.75 8.78 9.59
C PRO A 197 10.47 10.10 9.22
N ASN A 198 10.94 10.87 10.20
CA ASN A 198 11.66 12.13 10.02
C ASN A 198 13.18 12.01 10.21
N ALA A 199 13.70 10.84 10.54
CA ALA A 199 15.14 10.63 10.66
C ALA A 199 15.81 10.83 9.30
N LYS A 200 16.35 12.04 9.08
CA LYS A 200 17.24 12.31 7.96
C LYS A 200 18.44 11.38 8.12
N GLY A 201 18.56 10.39 7.24
CA GLY A 201 19.65 9.43 7.26
C GLY A 201 20.98 10.16 7.37
N LYS A 202 21.62 10.10 8.54
CA LYS A 202 23.05 10.36 8.61
C LYS A 202 23.68 9.21 7.84
N GLY A 203 24.09 9.48 6.61
CA GLY A 203 24.95 8.56 5.88
C GLY A 203 26.10 8.21 6.80
N VAL A 204 26.28 6.92 7.06
CA VAL A 204 27.47 6.43 7.75
C VAL A 204 28.64 6.88 6.90
N LYS A 205 29.32 7.95 7.33
CA LYS A 205 30.64 8.28 6.82
C LYS A 205 31.52 7.10 7.22
N LYS A 206 31.94 6.35 6.20
CA LYS A 206 32.99 5.36 6.35
C LYS A 206 34.30 6.17 6.36
N ASP A 207 34.59 6.80 7.49
CA ASP A 207 35.86 7.47 7.69
C ASP A 207 36.90 6.35 7.86
N ASN A 208 37.67 6.17 6.79
CA ASN A 208 38.75 5.22 6.68
C ASN A 208 40.04 6.03 6.92
N GLU A 209 40.36 6.30 8.18
CA GLU A 209 41.65 6.85 8.57
C GLU A 209 42.32 5.88 9.54
N MET A 210 43.41 5.30 9.02
CA MET A 210 44.41 4.55 9.75
C MET A 210 45.27 5.58 10.50
N THR A 211 45.30 5.51 11.83
CA THR A 211 46.38 6.07 12.64
C THR A 211 46.69 5.08 13.76
N ASP A 212 47.94 4.65 13.77
CA ASP A 212 48.62 3.83 14.77
C ASP A 212 48.77 4.58 16.11
N ASP A 213 49.07 3.78 17.13
CA ASP A 213 49.66 4.07 18.44
C ASP A 213 48.76 4.39 19.67
N ASP A 214 48.87 3.42 20.59
CA ASP A 214 49.11 3.49 22.04
C ASP A 214 48.00 3.77 23.08
N ASP A 215 47.79 2.69 23.86
CA ASP A 215 47.66 2.56 25.31
C ASP A 215 46.40 2.95 26.12
N GLU A 216 46.04 1.94 26.92
CA GLU A 216 45.36 1.92 28.22
C GLU A 216 43.83 2.12 28.40
N GLU A 217 43.27 1.05 29.01
CA GLU A 217 42.14 0.98 29.94
C GLU A 217 40.78 1.57 29.53
N GLY A 218 39.86 0.69 29.11
CA GLY A 218 38.45 1.01 29.02
C GLY A 218 37.58 -0.13 28.50
N SER A 219 36.93 -0.85 29.42
CA SER A 219 35.69 -1.63 29.24
C SER A 219 35.42 -2.21 27.84
N MET A 220 35.64 -3.52 27.67
CA MET A 220 35.15 -4.32 26.54
C MET A 220 33.63 -4.15 26.33
N VAL A 221 33.24 -3.15 25.53
CA VAL A 221 31.90 -3.10 24.93
C VAL A 221 31.99 -3.86 23.61
N SER A 222 31.53 -5.12 23.65
CA SER A 222 31.38 -5.98 22.48
C SER A 222 30.68 -5.23 21.31
N PRO A 223 31.15 -5.33 20.05
CA PRO A 223 30.51 -4.73 18.87
C PRO A 223 29.12 -5.29 18.50
N ARG A 224 28.44 -5.98 19.41
CA ARG A 224 27.05 -6.40 19.26
C ARG A 224 26.11 -5.26 19.68
N GLU A 225 26.13 -4.15 18.95
CA GLU A 225 24.88 -3.40 18.80
C GLU A 225 23.92 -4.33 18.04
N SER A 226 23.20 -5.15 18.82
CA SER A 226 22.05 -5.89 18.36
C SER A 226 21.22 -4.93 17.50
N ARG A 227 21.18 -5.17 16.19
CA ARG A 227 20.37 -4.38 15.25
C ARG A 227 18.97 -4.39 15.84
N ARG A 228 18.55 -3.26 16.43
CA ARG A 228 17.32 -3.19 17.22
C ARG A 228 16.20 -3.78 16.37
N LYS A 229 15.55 -4.83 16.88
CA LYS A 229 14.46 -5.48 16.16
C LYS A 229 13.39 -4.42 15.89
N MET A 230 13.07 -4.21 14.62
CA MET A 230 12.09 -3.22 14.22
C MET A 230 10.69 -3.73 14.49
N ALA A 231 9.76 -2.83 14.79
CA ALA A 231 8.35 -3.16 14.88
C ALA A 231 7.85 -3.72 13.55
N GLY A 232 6.94 -4.69 13.63
CA GLY A 232 6.22 -5.23 12.50
C GLY A 232 5.43 -4.14 11.79
N SER A 233 5.30 -4.28 10.48
CA SER A 233 4.70 -3.27 9.62
C SER A 233 3.70 -3.88 8.65
N VAL A 234 2.70 -3.08 8.30
CA VAL A 234 1.65 -3.40 7.34
C VAL A 234 1.95 -2.67 6.04
N LEU A 235 1.98 -3.40 4.94
CA LEU A 235 2.21 -2.89 3.59
C LEU A 235 0.93 -3.08 2.78
N ILE A 236 0.31 -1.98 2.36
CA ILE A 236 -0.89 -2.02 1.54
C ILE A 236 -0.56 -1.36 0.21
N THR A 237 -0.85 -2.06 -0.89
CA THR A 237 -0.61 -1.57 -2.24
C THR A 237 -1.94 -1.23 -2.91
N LEU A 238 -2.07 -0.03 -3.46
CA LEU A 238 -3.23 0.40 -4.26
C LEU A 238 -2.77 1.02 -5.58
N ARG A 239 -3.69 1.11 -6.54
CA ARG A 239 -3.47 1.87 -7.77
C ARG A 239 -3.58 3.36 -7.50
N GLU A 240 -2.83 4.18 -8.24
CA GLU A 240 -2.90 5.64 -8.19
C GLU A 240 -3.96 6.18 -9.17
N GLN A 241 -5.16 5.59 -9.15
CA GLN A 241 -6.31 5.99 -9.97
C GLN A 241 -7.61 5.80 -9.20
N GLU A 242 -8.68 6.46 -9.64
CA GLU A 242 -10.02 6.20 -9.10
C GLU A 242 -10.48 4.76 -9.44
N PRO A 243 -11.28 4.12 -8.57
CA PRO A 243 -11.77 4.63 -7.29
C PRO A 243 -10.78 4.49 -6.12
N TYR A 244 -9.62 3.85 -6.31
CA TYR A 244 -8.66 3.53 -5.23
C TYR A 244 -8.14 4.77 -4.49
N THR A 245 -7.92 5.88 -5.20
CA THR A 245 -7.50 7.15 -4.60
C THR A 245 -8.56 7.73 -3.66
N LEU A 246 -9.84 7.50 -3.93
CA LEU A 246 -10.97 7.98 -3.12
C LEU A 246 -11.11 7.23 -1.79
N TRP A 247 -10.47 6.07 -1.65
CA TRP A 247 -10.47 5.33 -0.39
C TRP A 247 -9.63 6.00 0.68
N ASP A 248 -8.68 6.86 0.29
CA ASP A 248 -7.84 7.66 1.19
C ASP A 248 -7.18 6.84 2.31
N LEU A 249 -6.50 5.76 1.90
CA LEU A 249 -5.81 4.81 2.77
C LEU A 249 -4.92 5.49 3.84
N PRO A 250 -4.08 6.50 3.52
CA PRO A 250 -3.27 7.15 4.53
C PRO A 250 -4.09 7.83 5.63
N ARG A 251 -5.22 8.48 5.29
CA ARG A 251 -6.09 9.08 6.30
C ARG A 251 -6.74 7.99 7.16
N LEU A 252 -7.25 6.93 6.55
CA LEU A 252 -7.85 5.80 7.27
C LEU A 252 -6.89 5.19 8.31
N ALA A 253 -5.63 4.97 7.94
CA ALA A 253 -4.65 4.36 8.83
C ALA A 253 -4.17 5.30 9.94
N LYS A 254 -3.98 6.59 9.66
CA LYS A 254 -3.44 7.57 10.64
C LYS A 254 -4.51 8.13 11.57
N ASN A 255 -5.67 8.46 10.99
CA ASN A 255 -6.76 9.18 11.63
C ASN A 255 -8.09 8.50 11.25
N PRO A 256 -8.33 7.26 11.71
CA PRO A 256 -9.59 6.57 11.45
C PRO A 256 -10.74 7.38 12.06
N VAL A 257 -11.84 7.51 11.31
CA VAL A 257 -13.05 8.16 11.82
C VAL A 257 -13.68 7.22 12.83
N ILE A 258 -13.78 7.66 14.09
CA ILE A 258 -14.49 6.92 15.14
C ILE A 258 -15.98 7.10 14.87
N PRO A 259 -16.76 6.06 14.52
CA PRO A 259 -18.20 6.19 14.42
C PRO A 259 -18.75 6.52 15.81
N ALA A 260 -19.53 7.59 15.92
CA ALA A 260 -20.07 8.08 17.19
C ALA A 260 -21.01 7.10 17.92
N THR A 261 -21.33 5.95 17.31
CA THR A 261 -22.40 5.04 17.73
C THR A 261 -21.96 3.59 17.96
N SER A 262 -20.68 3.24 17.84
CA SER A 262 -20.25 1.84 17.97
C SER A 262 -19.57 1.55 19.31
N SER A 263 -20.14 0.62 20.09
CA SER A 263 -19.55 -0.06 21.26
C SER A 263 -18.33 -0.95 20.91
N VAL A 264 -17.64 -0.63 19.81
CA VAL A 264 -16.51 -1.38 19.25
C VAL A 264 -15.23 -0.70 19.70
N SER A 265 -14.21 -1.48 20.05
CA SER A 265 -12.89 -0.97 20.43
C SER A 265 -12.40 0.09 19.43
N PRO A 266 -11.73 1.15 19.92
CA PRO A 266 -11.27 2.23 19.05
C PRO A 266 -10.37 1.68 17.94
N GLN A 267 -10.57 2.17 16.72
CA GLN A 267 -9.77 1.80 15.56
C GLN A 267 -8.29 2.12 15.83
N PRO A 268 -7.37 1.16 15.62
CA PRO A 268 -5.96 1.40 15.87
C PRO A 268 -5.40 2.47 14.95
N ARG A 269 -4.51 3.28 15.51
CA ARG A 269 -3.79 4.31 14.77
C ARG A 269 -2.42 3.81 14.35
N TYR A 270 -2.05 4.14 13.12
CA TYR A 270 -0.77 3.79 12.55
C TYR A 270 0.05 5.03 12.19
N VAL A 271 1.37 4.87 12.22
CA VAL A 271 2.33 5.83 11.67
C VAL A 271 2.72 5.37 10.28
N GLN A 272 2.56 6.24 9.28
CA GLN A 272 3.09 5.97 7.95
C GLN A 272 4.61 6.19 7.96
N VAL A 273 5.37 5.13 7.78
CA VAL A 273 6.85 5.16 7.77
C VAL A 273 7.35 5.72 6.45
N ARG A 274 6.80 5.22 5.34
CA ARG A 274 7.15 5.63 3.98
C ARG A 274 6.06 5.23 2.99
N SER A 275 6.21 5.67 1.75
CA SER A 275 5.48 5.12 0.61
C SER A 275 6.40 5.08 -0.61
N PHE A 276 6.20 4.12 -1.51
CA PHE A 276 7.02 3.95 -2.70
C PHE A 276 6.20 3.37 -3.85
N ALA A 277 6.68 3.57 -5.08
CA ALA A 277 6.05 2.98 -6.26
C ALA A 277 6.17 1.45 -6.20
N PHE A 278 5.05 0.76 -6.38
CA PHE A 278 5.03 -0.68 -6.52
C PHE A 278 5.33 -1.01 -7.98
N LEU A 279 6.43 -1.72 -8.21
CA LEU A 279 6.90 -2.09 -9.54
C LEU A 279 6.79 -3.62 -9.69
N PRO A 280 5.74 -4.14 -10.34
CA PRO A 280 5.61 -5.57 -10.66
C PRO A 280 6.86 -6.20 -11.26
N GLU A 281 7.65 -5.41 -11.99
CA GLU A 281 8.85 -5.80 -12.70
C GLU A 281 9.96 -6.34 -11.82
N VAL A 282 9.97 -5.94 -10.55
CA VAL A 282 11.08 -6.27 -9.65
C VAL A 282 10.89 -7.65 -9.02
N TYR A 283 9.68 -8.20 -9.15
CA TYR A 283 9.29 -9.51 -8.64
C TYR A 283 9.32 -10.52 -9.80
N PRO A 284 10.42 -11.30 -9.93
CA PRO A 284 10.59 -12.20 -11.05
C PRO A 284 9.65 -13.41 -10.93
N ARG A 285 9.20 -13.95 -12.07
CA ARG A 285 8.45 -15.22 -12.14
C ARG A 285 9.31 -16.30 -12.76
N TRP A 286 9.14 -17.52 -12.27
CA TRP A 286 9.55 -18.74 -12.95
C TRP A 286 8.64 -19.04 -14.13
N VAL A 287 9.18 -19.02 -15.35
CA VAL A 287 8.47 -19.50 -16.54
C VAL A 287 9.24 -20.66 -17.13
N LEU A 288 8.64 -21.85 -17.09
CA LEU A 288 9.04 -22.94 -17.97
C LEU A 288 8.66 -22.56 -19.40
N ARG A 289 9.65 -22.36 -20.26
CA ARG A 289 9.43 -22.31 -21.71
C ARG A 289 10.02 -23.56 -22.34
N TYR A 290 9.22 -24.21 -23.19
CA TYR A 290 9.76 -25.21 -24.10
C TYR A 290 10.59 -24.50 -25.18
N SER A 291 11.88 -24.83 -25.25
CA SER A 291 12.77 -24.44 -26.32
C SER A 291 12.87 -25.59 -27.31
N ARG A 292 13.11 -25.29 -28.60
CA ARG A 292 13.34 -26.33 -29.63
C ARG A 292 14.56 -27.23 -29.33
N ARG A 293 15.36 -26.91 -28.31
CA ARG A 293 16.53 -27.69 -27.87
C ARG A 293 16.38 -28.35 -26.48
N GLY A 294 15.21 -28.27 -25.84
CA GLY A 294 14.96 -28.89 -24.53
C GLY A 294 14.20 -28.01 -23.53
N LEU A 295 14.24 -28.41 -22.26
CA LEU A 295 13.71 -27.64 -21.12
C LEU A 295 14.67 -26.49 -20.79
N ASP A 296 14.37 -25.28 -21.26
CA ASP A 296 15.11 -24.08 -20.91
C ASP A 296 14.35 -23.29 -19.83
N TYR A 297 14.93 -23.19 -18.63
CA TYR A 297 14.43 -22.31 -17.59
C TYR A 297 14.80 -20.87 -17.95
N ASN A 298 13.81 -20.05 -18.34
CA ASN A 298 14.04 -18.67 -18.72
C ASN A 298 13.22 -17.72 -17.83
N TRP A 299 13.90 -16.73 -17.26
CA TRP A 299 13.33 -15.63 -16.47
C TRP A 299 12.49 -14.67 -17.32
N THR A 300 11.37 -15.13 -17.88
CA THR A 300 10.55 -14.29 -18.74
C THR A 300 9.05 -14.50 -18.52
N LEU A 301 8.56 -13.97 -17.38
CA LEU A 301 7.38 -13.09 -17.22
C LEU A 301 7.34 -12.56 -15.76
N ARG A 302 6.38 -11.71 -15.40
CA ARG A 302 6.38 -10.82 -14.21
C ARG A 302 5.26 -11.20 -13.22
N TYR A 303 5.25 -10.64 -12.01
CA TYR A 303 4.05 -10.63 -11.15
C TYR A 303 2.82 -10.24 -11.98
N GLU A 304 1.76 -11.06 -11.95
CA GLU A 304 0.50 -10.75 -12.60
C GLU A 304 -0.56 -10.49 -11.54
N HIS A 305 -0.94 -9.22 -11.41
CA HIS A 305 -2.08 -8.87 -10.59
C HIS A 305 -3.36 -9.39 -11.25
N ARG A 306 -4.05 -10.32 -10.57
CA ARG A 306 -5.37 -10.82 -10.98
C ARG A 306 -6.41 -10.38 -9.94
N ARG A 307 -7.49 -9.74 -10.41
CA ARG A 307 -8.66 -9.38 -9.59
C ARG A 307 -9.52 -10.62 -9.37
N THR A 308 -10.14 -10.77 -8.20
CA THR A 308 -11.12 -11.83 -7.97
C THR A 308 -12.28 -11.65 -8.97
N SER A 309 -12.71 -12.76 -9.57
CA SER A 309 -13.74 -12.84 -10.61
C SER A 309 -15.04 -12.13 -10.20
N GLY A 310 -15.53 -11.22 -11.06
CA GLY A 310 -16.74 -10.40 -10.84
C GLY A 310 -16.66 -8.98 -11.45
N TRP A 311 -15.47 -8.53 -11.87
CA TRP A 311 -15.26 -7.23 -12.51
C TRP A 311 -15.14 -7.37 -14.02
N ASP A 312 -16.17 -6.95 -14.75
CA ASP A 312 -16.06 -6.67 -16.19
C ASP A 312 -15.61 -5.21 -16.40
N GLU A 313 -14.45 -5.01 -17.04
CA GLU A 313 -13.96 -3.67 -17.40
C GLU A 313 -14.92 -2.94 -18.35
N LYS A 314 -15.71 -3.69 -19.12
CA LYS A 314 -16.70 -3.15 -20.06
C LYS A 314 -18.00 -2.74 -19.37
N GLU A 315 -18.29 -3.29 -18.19
CA GLU A 315 -19.52 -2.98 -17.44
C GLU A 315 -19.29 -2.04 -16.26
N SER A 316 -18.04 -1.65 -15.99
CA SER A 316 -17.77 -0.67 -14.95
C SER A 316 -18.04 0.74 -15.50
N PRO A 317 -19.10 1.44 -15.06
CA PRO A 317 -19.35 2.84 -15.45
C PRO A 317 -18.25 3.80 -14.96
N LEU A 318 -17.27 3.30 -14.20
CA LEU A 318 -16.12 4.03 -13.66
C LEU A 318 -14.87 3.95 -14.55
N VAL A 319 -14.88 3.12 -15.60
CA VAL A 319 -13.88 3.17 -16.67
C VAL A 319 -14.56 3.89 -17.83
N GLY A 320 -14.27 5.18 -18.01
CA GLY A 320 -14.83 5.98 -19.09
C GLY A 320 -14.72 5.21 -20.42
N ALA A 321 -15.81 5.21 -21.19
CA ALA A 321 -15.96 4.43 -22.42
C ALA A 321 -14.64 4.33 -23.20
N SER A 322 -14.07 3.12 -23.27
CA SER A 322 -12.96 2.88 -24.18
C SER A 322 -13.50 3.14 -25.58
N LYS A 323 -13.03 4.20 -26.22
CA LYS A 323 -13.32 4.43 -27.63
C LYS A 323 -12.73 3.26 -28.39
N SER A 324 -13.59 2.39 -28.88
CA SER A 324 -13.26 1.28 -29.76
C SER A 324 -12.62 1.84 -31.04
N SER A 325 -11.31 1.76 -31.15
CA SER A 325 -10.66 1.68 -32.45
C SER A 325 -10.23 0.23 -32.65
N GLU A 326 -10.90 -0.44 -33.57
CA GLU A 326 -10.48 -1.74 -34.10
C GLU A 326 -9.01 -1.68 -34.55
N SER A 327 -8.30 -2.78 -34.36
CA SER A 327 -6.87 -2.99 -34.69
C SER A 327 -5.86 -2.19 -33.85
N GLY A 328 -5.51 -2.73 -32.69
CA GLY A 328 -4.36 -2.28 -31.92
C GLY A 328 -4.07 -3.22 -30.76
N ASN A 329 -2.82 -3.64 -30.61
CA ASN A 329 -2.30 -4.42 -29.48
C ASN A 329 -2.99 -4.04 -28.17
N HIS A 330 -3.47 -5.02 -27.40
CA HIS A 330 -3.91 -4.83 -26.02
C HIS A 330 -2.72 -4.37 -25.15
N GLU A 331 -2.42 -3.07 -25.19
CA GLU A 331 -1.57 -2.42 -24.22
C GLU A 331 -2.39 -2.31 -22.93
N LYS A 332 -2.39 -3.39 -22.12
CA LYS A 332 -3.03 -3.43 -20.80
C LYS A 332 -2.61 -2.17 -20.05
N GLU A 333 -3.57 -1.31 -19.70
CA GLU A 333 -3.34 -0.06 -18.98
C GLU A 333 -2.51 -0.31 -17.70
N ARG A 334 -1.21 0.01 -17.77
CA ARG A 334 -0.28 -0.06 -16.64
C ARG A 334 -0.43 1.19 -15.79
N GLY A 335 -1.56 1.33 -15.10
CA GLY A 335 -1.73 2.37 -14.10
C GLY A 335 -0.65 2.27 -13.01
N SER A 336 -0.05 3.41 -12.64
CA SER A 336 0.93 3.47 -11.55
C SER A 336 0.33 2.93 -10.25
N SER A 337 1.13 2.25 -9.45
CA SER A 337 0.71 1.68 -8.17
C SER A 337 1.67 2.11 -7.07
N ARG A 338 1.15 2.24 -5.85
CA ARG A 338 1.91 2.69 -4.69
C ARG A 338 1.67 1.75 -3.52
N THR A 339 2.74 1.46 -2.80
CA THR A 339 2.70 0.77 -1.51
C THR A 339 2.91 1.77 -0.39
N TRP A 340 2.06 1.72 0.63
CA TRP A 340 2.22 2.45 1.88
C TRP A 340 2.62 1.48 2.98
N GLU A 341 3.64 1.85 3.75
CA GLU A 341 4.12 1.06 4.89
C GLU A 341 3.74 1.77 6.19
N PHE A 342 3.03 1.05 7.03
CA PHE A 342 2.47 1.52 8.28
C PHE A 342 3.01 0.70 9.45
N VAL A 343 3.33 1.36 10.55
CA VAL A 343 3.70 0.72 11.82
C VAL A 343 2.68 1.14 12.88
N LEU A 344 2.31 0.21 13.76
CA LEU A 344 1.36 0.51 14.83
C LEU A 344 1.92 1.63 15.72
N ARG A 345 1.07 2.62 16.05
CA ARG A 345 1.49 3.70 16.94
C ARG A 345 1.71 3.14 18.36
N PRO A 346 2.75 3.58 19.10
CA PRO A 346 3.14 2.91 20.34
C PRO A 346 2.15 3.10 21.51
N ASP A 347 1.15 3.97 21.37
CA ASP A 347 0.08 4.22 22.35
C ASP A 347 -1.18 3.35 22.13
N GLN A 348 -1.11 2.31 21.29
CA GLN A 348 -2.27 1.55 20.81
C GLN A 348 -2.38 0.14 21.34
#